data_AF-A0A662BPJ7-F1
#
_entry.id   AF-A0A662BPJ7-F1
#
_cell.length_a   1.000
_cell.length_b   1.000
_cell.length_c   1.000
_cell.angle_alpha   90.00
_cell.angle_beta   90.00
_cell.angle_gamma   90.00
#
_symmetry.space_group_name_H-M   'P 1'
#
loop_
_entity.id
_entity.type
_entity.pdbx_description
1 polymer ?
#
loop_
_entity_poly.entity_id
_entity_poly.type
_entity_poly.pdbx_seq_one_letter_code
_entity_poly.pdbx_strand_id
1 'polypeptide(L)' 'MCHDYKANISYAIEHLKMFSKQDNYHYWTILFLTMGPMVDNIKDLPEFKKTFADIEAKFWENHDQLKTSLKEKGLI' A
#
# COMPACT_ATOMS: atom_id res chain seq x y z
N MET A 1 15.75 -19.48 -17.10
CA MET A 1 14.45 -19.51 -16.40
C MET A 1 14.47 -19.02 -14.94
N CYS A 2 15.59 -18.99 -14.19
CA CYS A 2 15.60 -18.53 -12.78
C CYS A 2 15.92 -17.02 -12.60
N HIS A 3 16.46 -16.35 -13.62
CA HIS A 3 16.89 -14.94 -13.53
C HIS A 3 15.70 -13.97 -13.75
N ASP A 4 14.85 -14.28 -14.73
CA ASP A 4 13.72 -13.41 -15.11
C ASP A 4 12.65 -13.32 -14.01
N TYR A 5 12.41 -14.42 -13.30
CA TYR A 5 11.47 -14.46 -12.16
C TYR A 5 11.93 -13.57 -10.99
N LYS A 6 13.22 -13.63 -10.62
CA LYS A 6 13.78 -12.80 -9.56
C LYS A 6 13.80 -11.32 -9.95
N ALA A 7 14.11 -11.03 -11.21
CA ALA A 7 14.04 -9.66 -11.74
C ALA A 7 12.60 -9.11 -11.63
N ASN A 8 11.59 -9.88 -12.04
CA ASN A 8 10.19 -9.48 -11.95
C ASN A 8 9.72 -9.24 -10.50
N ILE A 9 10.13 -10.07 -9.54
CA ILE A 9 9.86 -9.81 -8.12
C ILE A 9 10.49 -8.50 -7.66
N SER A 10 11.76 -8.27 -8.00
CA SER A 10 12.46 -7.03 -7.64
C SER A 10 11.75 -5.80 -8.19
N TYR A 11 11.36 -5.82 -9.47
CA TYR A 11 10.61 -4.73 -10.10
C TYR A 11 9.26 -4.50 -9.42
N ALA A 12 8.51 -5.56 -9.10
CA ALA A 12 7.22 -5.42 -8.43
C ALA A 12 7.35 -4.76 -7.04
N ILE A 13 8.36 -5.15 -6.27
CA ILE A 13 8.66 -4.53 -4.97
C ILE A 13 9.10 -3.08 -5.13
N GLU A 14 9.93 -2.75 -6.13
CA GLU A 14 10.32 -1.37 -6.39
C GLU A 14 9.14 -0.49 -6.78
N HIS A 15 8.25 -0.97 -7.65
CA HIS A 15 7.03 -0.25 -8.00
C HIS A 15 6.11 -0.06 -6.80
N LEU A 16 5.97 -1.05 -5.91
CA LEU A 16 5.22 -0.90 -4.67
C LEU A 16 5.83 0.16 -3.76
N LYS A 17 7.16 0.23 -3.65
CA LYS A 17 7.88 1.27 -2.90
C LYS A 17 7.74 2.66 -3.51
N MET A 18 7.62 2.76 -4.83
CA MET A 18 7.31 4.04 -5.49
C MET A 18 5.86 4.45 -5.23
N PHE A 19 4.95 3.49 -5.27
CA PHE A 19 3.54 3.70 -4.96
C PHE A 19 3.34 4.12 -3.50
N SER A 20 4.09 3.56 -2.55
CA SER A 20 4.01 3.94 -1.13
C SER A 20 4.40 5.40 -0.84
N LYS A 21 5.03 6.09 -1.78
CA LYS A 21 5.34 7.52 -1.66
C LYS A 21 4.16 8.43 -2.04
N GLN A 22 3.16 7.89 -2.73
CA GLN A 22 1.96 8.64 -3.11
C GLN A 22 1.10 8.97 -1.87
N ASP A 23 0.09 9.81 -2.08
CA ASP A 23 -0.93 10.16 -1.08
C ASP A 23 -2.32 9.81 -1.61
N ASN A 24 -3.33 9.90 -0.74
CA ASN A 24 -4.75 9.70 -1.10
C ASN A 24 -5.04 8.34 -1.75
N TYR A 25 -4.54 7.26 -1.16
CA TYR A 25 -4.84 5.92 -1.64
C TYR A 25 -6.35 5.66 -1.65
N HIS A 26 -6.82 4.95 -2.68
CA HIS A 26 -8.18 4.44 -2.66
C HIS A 26 -8.34 3.40 -1.54
N TYR A 27 -9.43 3.47 -0.79
CA TYR A 27 -9.72 2.52 0.30
C TYR A 27 -9.70 1.06 -0.17
N TRP A 28 -10.14 0.82 -1.41
CA TRP A 28 -10.09 -0.49 -2.05
C TRP A 28 -8.67 -1.06 -2.17
N THR A 29 -7.63 -0.22 -2.29
CA THR A 29 -6.24 -0.67 -2.29
C THR A 29 -5.87 -1.29 -0.95
N ILE A 30 -6.28 -0.66 0.15
CA ILE A 30 -6.02 -1.17 1.51
C ILE A 30 -6.76 -2.49 1.72
N LEU A 31 -8.01 -2.57 1.26
CA LEU A 31 -8.82 -3.77 1.45
C LEU A 31 -8.35 -4.93 0.58
N PHE A 32 -8.15 -4.71 -0.72
CA PHE A 32 -8.12 -5.79 -1.70
C PHE A 32 -6.75 -6.12 -2.27
N LEU A 33 -5.72 -5.28 -2.09
CA LEU A 33 -4.45 -5.50 -2.75
C LEU A 33 -3.84 -6.87 -2.41
N THR A 34 -3.90 -7.29 -1.15
CA THR A 34 -3.34 -8.57 -0.67
C THR A 34 -4.18 -9.81 -1.00
N MET A 35 -5.43 -9.60 -1.43
CA MET A 35 -6.35 -10.65 -1.88
C MET A 35 -6.24 -10.94 -3.39
N GLY A 36 -5.64 -10.02 -4.15
CA GLY A 36 -5.52 -10.14 -5.59
C GLY A 36 -4.45 -11.14 -6.03
N PRO A 37 -4.68 -11.94 -7.08
CA PRO A 37 -3.70 -12.90 -7.59
C PRO A 37 -2.42 -12.23 -8.11
N MET A 38 -2.47 -10.93 -8.42
CA MET A 38 -1.34 -10.14 -8.89
C MET A 38 -0.17 -10.10 -7.91
N VAL A 39 -0.44 -10.22 -6.61
CA VAL A 39 0.60 -10.13 -5.57
C VAL A 39 0.91 -11.48 -4.91
N ASP A 40 0.28 -12.58 -5.32
CA ASP A 40 0.43 -13.88 -4.65
C ASP A 40 1.89 -14.35 -4.57
N ASN A 41 2.71 -14.02 -5.56
CA ASN A 41 4.12 -14.36 -5.61
C ASN A 41 5.04 -13.44 -4.79
N ILE A 42 4.52 -12.32 -4.26
CA ILE A 42 5.30 -11.31 -3.52
C ILE A 42 4.72 -10.94 -2.15
N LYS A 43 3.43 -11.19 -1.88
CA LYS A 43 2.72 -10.71 -0.68
C LYS A 43 3.29 -11.25 0.62
N ASP A 44 3.92 -12.42 0.56
CA ASP A 44 4.55 -13.05 1.72
C ASP A 44 5.99 -12.60 1.97
N LEU A 45 6.59 -11.86 1.04
CA LEU A 45 7.95 -11.34 1.18
C LEU A 45 8.02 -10.27 2.27
N PRO A 46 9.09 -10.26 3.09
CA PRO A 46 9.27 -9.23 4.11
C PRO A 46 9.27 -7.81 3.54
N GLU A 47 9.85 -7.58 2.35
CA GLU A 47 9.83 -6.24 1.74
C GLU A 47 8.42 -5.80 1.37
N PHE A 48 7.59 -6.70 0.84
CA PHE A 48 6.19 -6.40 0.52
C PHE A 48 5.43 -6.04 1.80
N LYS A 49 5.51 -6.89 2.82
CA LYS A 49 4.79 -6.70 4.09
C LYS A 49 5.16 -5.37 4.74
N LYS A 50 6.46 -5.03 4.74
CA LYS A 50 6.94 -3.75 5.25
C LYS A 50 6.36 -2.57 4.46
N THR A 51 6.51 -2.58 3.13
CA THR A 51 6.04 -1.46 2.29
C THR A 51 4.51 -1.32 2.32
N PHE A 52 3.77 -2.42 2.40
CA PHE A 52 2.32 -2.37 2.53
C PHE A 52 1.86 -1.84 3.90
N ALA A 53 2.54 -2.23 4.99
CA ALA A 53 2.28 -1.66 6.31
C ALA A 53 2.52 -0.13 6.34
N ASP A 54 3.56 0.36 5.65
CA ASP A 54 3.80 1.81 5.52
C ASP A 54 2.65 2.52 4.78
N ILE A 55 2.09 1.88 3.73
CA ILE A 55 0.91 2.38 2.99
C ILE A 55 -0.32 2.43 3.90
N GLU A 56 -0.59 1.36 4.64
CA GLU A 56 -1.73 1.28 5.57
C GLU A 56 -1.64 2.33 6.67
N ALA A 57 -0.45 2.48 7.28
CA ALA A 57 -0.22 3.48 8.31
C ALA A 57 -0.49 4.89 7.79
N LYS A 58 0.07 5.23 6.62
CA LYS A 58 -0.13 6.55 5.99
C LYS A 58 -1.60 6.80 5.62
N PHE A 59 -2.31 5.77 5.15
CA PHE A 59 -3.75 5.87 4.88
C PHE A 59 -4.55 6.24 6.13
N TRP A 60 -4.33 5.52 7.24
CA TRP A 60 -5.07 5.75 8.48
C TRP A 60 -4.71 7.07 9.15
N GLU A 61 -3.44 7.47 9.11
CA GLU A 61 -3.01 8.79 9.59
C GLU A 61 -3.73 9.91 8.83
N ASN A 62 -3.73 9.86 7.49
CA ASN A 62 -4.44 10.85 6.67
C ASN A 62 -5.95 10.83 6.94
N HIS A 63 -6.54 9.65 7.14
CA HIS A 63 -7.96 9.51 7.48
C HIS A 63 -8.31 10.18 8.82
N ASP A 64 -7.48 9.98 9.86
CA ASP A 64 -7.69 10.57 11.18
C ASP A 64 -7.49 12.09 11.18
N GLN A 65 -6.50 12.58 10.43
CA GLN A 65 -6.31 14.03 10.21
C GLN A 65 -7.52 14.65 9.51
N LEU A 66 -8.02 14.02 8.44
CA LEU A 66 -9.22 14.49 7.74
C LEU A 66 -10.44 14.49 8.65
N LYS A 67 -10.66 13.41 9.41
CA LYS A 67 -11.76 13.29 10.37
C LYS A 67 -11.70 14.38 11.43
N THR A 68 -10.51 14.68 11.95
CA THR A 68 -10.30 15.76 12.91
C THR A 68 -10.65 17.12 12.30
N SER A 69 -10.15 17.41 11.09
CA SER A 69 -10.47 18.64 10.36
C SER A 69 -11.97 18.80 10.09
N LEU A 70 -12.67 17.71 9.75
CA LEU A 70 -14.12 17.74 9.51
C LEU A 70 -14.91 18.02 10.80
N LYS A 71 -14.51 17.44 11.93
CA LYS A 71 -15.13 17.73 13.25
C LYS A 71 -14.94 19.18 13.66
N GLU A 72 -13.73 19.72 13.53
CA GLU A 72 -13.43 21.13 13.84
C GLU A 72 -14.26 22.11 12.99
N LYS A 73 -14.57 21.70 11.75
CA LYS A 73 -15.42 22.47 10.82
C LYS A 73 -16.93 22.22 11.02
N GLY A 74 -17.32 21.32 11.92
CA GLY A 74 -18.72 20.94 12.13
C GLY A 74 -19.36 20.23 10.93
N LEU A 75 -18.56 19.55 10.11
CA LEU A 75 -19.02 18.82 8.93
C LEU A 75 -19.39 17.35 9.22
N ILE A 76 -18.96 16.83 10.38
CA ILE A 76 -19.31 15.53 10.97
C ILE A 76 -19.32 15.61 12.50
#